data_AF-A0A0M1JDH8-F1
#
_entry.id   AF-A0A0M1JDH8-F1
#
_cell.length_a   1.000
_cell.length_b   1.000
_cell.length_c   1.000
_cell.angle_alpha   90.00
_cell.angle_beta   90.00
_cell.angle_gamma   90.00
#
_symmetry.space_group_name_H-M   'P 1'
#
loop_
_entity.id
_entity.type
_entity.pdbx_description
1 polymer ?
#
loop_
_entity_poly.entity_id
_entity_poly.type
_entity_poly.pdbx_seq_one_letter_code
_entity_poly.pdbx_strand_id
1 'polypeptide(L)'
;MVEIESTLKKARLYNASKSGPKSYNDRVSVIFLDIDGVLRPEPTMSTICLGSGQSAFSPLSVGLLNRLCKVTNAELVITSSWRKRGQTKILEQLDKAILALNNLLASDEVPVPSHLKLFNKAPQAPESWRTPIGNFYERGAQIDSWLKTWGHWVHNYCILDDVENLIPRHLQSKFIWIKDAELGFDVYHYRQALAMLSKS
;
A
#
# COMPACT_ATOMS: atom_id res chain seq x y z
N MET A 1 19.49 -34.84 -12.85
CA MET A 1 18.38 -33.85 -12.82
C MET A 1 18.55 -32.79 -11.74
N VAL A 2 18.93 -33.14 -10.49
CA VAL A 2 19.06 -32.19 -9.36
C VAL A 2 20.11 -31.08 -9.58
N GLU A 3 21.20 -31.38 -10.30
CA GLU A 3 22.33 -30.45 -10.49
C GLU A 3 22.06 -29.37 -11.56
N ILE A 4 21.23 -29.68 -12.55
CA ILE A 4 20.80 -28.74 -13.61
C ILE A 4 19.82 -27.73 -13.03
N GLU A 5 18.88 -28.15 -12.19
CA GLU A 5 17.95 -27.24 -11.50
C GLU A 5 18.67 -26.30 -10.53
N SER A 6 19.67 -26.80 -9.80
CA SER A 6 20.53 -25.99 -8.91
C SER A 6 21.27 -24.89 -9.68
N THR A 7 21.83 -25.24 -10.84
CA THR A 7 22.60 -24.32 -11.69
C THR A 7 21.70 -23.28 -12.37
N LEU A 8 20.52 -23.67 -12.86
CA LEU A 8 19.52 -22.76 -13.41
C LEU A 8 18.94 -21.80 -12.36
N LYS A 9 18.77 -22.28 -11.11
CA LYS A 9 18.34 -21.45 -9.98
C LYS A 9 19.41 -20.42 -9.60
N LYS A 10 20.69 -20.81 -9.59
CA LYS A 10 21.82 -19.88 -9.39
C LYS A 10 21.95 -18.85 -10.53
N ALA A 11 21.80 -19.26 -11.78
CA ALA A 11 21.84 -18.34 -12.93
C ALA A 11 20.66 -17.36 -12.96
N ARG A 12 19.45 -17.78 -12.54
CA ARG A 12 18.29 -16.89 -12.36
C ARG A 12 18.51 -15.87 -11.23
N LEU A 13 19.07 -16.31 -10.11
CA LEU A 13 19.45 -15.41 -9.00
C LEU A 13 20.55 -14.42 -9.41
N TYR A 14 21.52 -14.88 -10.21
CA TYR A 14 22.61 -14.03 -10.73
C TYR A 14 22.13 -13.00 -11.76
N ASN A 15 21.16 -13.33 -12.63
CA ASN A 15 20.60 -12.36 -13.57
C ASN A 15 19.59 -11.40 -12.92
N ALA A 16 18.89 -11.82 -11.85
CA ALA A 16 18.05 -10.94 -11.06
C ALA A 16 18.85 -9.84 -10.34
N SER A 17 20.11 -10.10 -9.95
CA SER A 17 20.96 -9.10 -9.31
C SER A 17 21.38 -7.95 -10.24
N LYS A 18 21.23 -8.09 -11.57
CA LYS A 18 21.43 -7.01 -12.55
C LYS A 18 20.18 -6.16 -12.83
N SER A 19 19.06 -6.44 -12.17
CA SER A 19 17.76 -5.81 -12.46
C SER A 19 17.32 -4.74 -11.46
N GLY A 20 18.20 -4.28 -10.56
CA GLY A 20 17.90 -3.21 -9.60
C GLY A 20 17.89 -1.80 -10.22
N PRO A 21 17.61 -0.74 -9.43
CA PRO A 21 17.65 0.64 -9.89
C PRO A 21 19.06 0.97 -10.40
N LYS A 22 19.14 1.64 -11.56
CA LYS A 22 20.42 2.04 -12.18
C LYS A 22 20.97 3.30 -11.53
N SER A 23 20.10 4.11 -10.92
CA SER A 23 20.45 5.33 -10.19
C SER A 23 19.61 5.49 -8.91
N TYR A 24 20.06 6.35 -8.00
CA TYR A 24 19.27 6.74 -6.82
C TYR A 24 17.91 7.32 -7.20
N ASN A 25 17.84 8.07 -8.31
CA ASN A 25 16.62 8.69 -8.82
C ASN A 25 15.60 7.66 -9.35
N ASP A 26 16.02 6.40 -9.53
CA ASP A 26 15.11 5.32 -9.94
C ASP A 26 14.39 4.69 -8.73
N ARG A 27 14.79 5.05 -7.50
CA ARG A 27 14.14 4.58 -6.27
C ARG A 27 12.85 5.35 -6.02
N VAL A 28 11.88 4.66 -5.42
CA VAL A 28 10.56 5.21 -5.12
C VAL A 28 10.30 5.20 -3.62
N SER A 29 9.42 6.10 -3.19
CA SER A 29 8.81 5.99 -1.87
C SER A 29 7.75 4.88 -1.89
N VAL A 30 7.57 4.19 -0.77
CA VAL A 30 6.59 3.09 -0.66
C VAL A 30 5.63 3.32 0.51
N ILE A 31 4.36 3.01 0.29
CA ILE A 31 3.35 2.95 1.35
C ILE A 31 2.94 1.49 1.53
N PHE A 32 3.31 0.90 2.66
CA PHE A 32 2.74 -0.38 3.08
C PHE A 32 1.35 -0.13 3.63
N LEU A 33 0.34 -0.74 3.01
CA LEU A 33 -1.05 -0.35 3.16
C LEU A 33 -1.92 -1.53 3.62
N ASP A 34 -2.48 -1.43 4.83
CA ASP A 34 -3.70 -2.15 5.16
C ASP A 34 -4.92 -1.46 4.53
N ILE A 35 -6.02 -2.19 4.41
CA ILE A 35 -7.25 -1.73 3.78
C ILE A 35 -8.38 -1.64 4.81
N ASP A 36 -8.57 -2.70 5.60
CA ASP A 36 -9.63 -2.74 6.61
C ASP A 36 -9.24 -1.80 7.76
N GLY A 37 -10.17 -0.99 8.25
CA GLY A 37 -9.88 0.07 9.23
C GLY A 37 -9.02 1.23 8.72
N VAL A 38 -8.49 1.15 7.48
CA VAL A 38 -7.64 2.19 6.86
C VAL A 38 -8.35 2.89 5.71
N LEU A 39 -8.63 2.18 4.62
CA LEU A 39 -9.38 2.70 3.46
C LEU A 39 -10.84 2.29 3.49
N ARG A 40 -11.16 1.21 4.20
CA ARG A 40 -12.51 0.74 4.46
C ARG A 40 -12.76 0.88 5.96
N PRO A 41 -13.22 2.06 6.41
CA PRO A 41 -13.54 2.25 7.81
C PRO A 41 -14.59 1.23 8.26
N GLU A 42 -14.55 0.86 9.54
CA GLU A 42 -15.55 -0.01 10.12
C GLU A 42 -16.93 0.66 10.03
N PRO A 43 -17.96 -0.10 9.65
CA PRO A 43 -19.30 0.46 9.56
C PRO A 43 -19.80 0.82 10.96
N THR A 44 -20.04 2.10 11.20
CA THR A 44 -20.70 2.56 12.43
C THR A 44 -22.10 1.97 12.58
N MET A 45 -22.64 1.93 13.79
CA MET A 45 -24.01 1.48 14.04
C MET A 45 -25.03 2.23 13.16
N SER A 46 -24.80 3.53 12.93
CA SER A 46 -25.66 4.36 12.08
C SER A 46 -25.67 3.89 10.61
N THR A 47 -24.51 3.54 10.05
CA THR A 47 -24.42 3.09 8.65
C THR A 47 -24.98 1.68 8.47
N ILE A 48 -24.83 0.81 9.48
CA ILE A 48 -25.47 -0.50 9.55
C ILE A 48 -27.00 -0.36 9.55
N CYS A 49 -27.56 0.45 10.44
CA CYS A 49 -29.01 0.68 10.53
C CYS A 49 -29.61 1.24 9.24
N LEU A 50 -28.84 2.02 8.48
CA LEU A 50 -29.26 2.58 7.19
C LEU A 50 -29.06 1.63 5.99
N GLY A 51 -28.61 0.38 6.21
CA GLY A 51 -28.33 -0.58 5.13
C GLY A 51 -27.15 -0.18 4.24
N SER A 52 -26.35 0.78 4.71
CA SER A 52 -25.26 1.43 3.97
C SER A 52 -23.86 0.97 4.43
N GLY A 53 -23.78 -0.03 5.30
CA GLY A 53 -22.53 -0.66 5.77
C GLY A 53 -21.79 -1.45 4.68
N GLN A 54 -21.72 -0.91 3.47
CA GLN A 54 -21.12 -1.57 2.32
C GLN A 54 -19.60 -1.64 2.47
N SER A 55 -19.04 -2.70 1.89
CA SER A 55 -17.61 -3.03 1.85
C SER A 55 -16.79 -2.12 0.92
N ALA A 56 -17.29 -0.92 0.60
CA ALA A 56 -16.67 0.04 -0.30
C ALA A 56 -15.54 0.82 0.40
N PHE A 57 -14.56 1.27 -0.38
CA PHE A 57 -13.53 2.16 0.15
C PHE A 57 -14.10 3.57 0.35
N SER A 58 -13.69 4.23 1.43
CA SER A 58 -14.00 5.62 1.73
C SER A 58 -13.43 6.54 0.63
N PRO A 59 -14.26 7.31 -0.10
CA PRO A 59 -13.79 8.28 -1.09
C PRO A 59 -12.85 9.32 -0.49
N LEU A 60 -13.07 9.71 0.76
CA LEU A 60 -12.21 10.68 1.46
C LEU A 60 -10.83 10.10 1.74
N SER A 61 -10.75 8.91 2.33
CA SER A 61 -9.48 8.23 2.63
C SER A 61 -8.68 7.93 1.36
N VAL A 62 -9.36 7.47 0.31
CA VAL A 62 -8.74 7.23 -1.00
C VAL A 62 -8.29 8.55 -1.65
N GLY A 63 -9.07 9.63 -1.54
CA GLY A 63 -8.67 10.96 -2.03
C GLY A 63 -7.41 11.51 -1.35
N LEU A 64 -7.30 11.34 -0.03
CA LEU A 64 -6.10 11.69 0.73
C LEU A 64 -4.90 10.84 0.33
N LEU A 65 -5.08 9.52 0.19
CA LEU A 65 -4.03 8.62 -0.28
C LEU A 65 -3.59 8.97 -1.71
N ASN A 66 -4.53 9.30 -2.59
CA ASN A 66 -4.26 9.71 -3.97
C ASN A 66 -3.42 11.00 -4.00
N ARG A 67 -3.79 11.98 -3.18
CA ARG A 67 -2.99 13.20 -3.00
C ARG A 67 -1.60 12.88 -2.46
N LEU A 68 -1.47 11.96 -1.51
CA LEU A 68 -0.18 11.55 -0.94
C LEU A 68 0.72 10.92 -1.99
N CYS A 69 0.20 9.99 -2.80
CA CYS A 69 0.92 9.40 -3.93
C CYS A 69 1.32 10.46 -4.96
N LYS A 70 0.45 11.42 -5.26
CA LYS A 70 0.76 12.52 -6.19
C LYS A 70 1.98 13.34 -5.75
N VAL A 71 2.01 13.75 -4.47
CA VAL A 71 3.03 14.68 -3.98
C VAL A 71 4.35 14.00 -3.62
N THR A 72 4.32 12.71 -3.27
CA THR A 72 5.51 11.94 -2.87
C THR A 72 6.01 10.99 -3.95
N ASN A 73 5.26 10.83 -5.05
CA ASN A 73 5.46 9.79 -6.05
C ASN A 73 5.55 8.38 -5.42
N ALA A 74 4.87 8.16 -4.29
CA ALA A 74 4.90 6.88 -3.60
C ALA A 74 4.06 5.83 -4.32
N GLU A 75 4.60 4.61 -4.38
CA GLU A 75 3.92 3.42 -4.86
C GLU A 75 3.38 2.60 -3.67
N LEU A 76 2.29 1.87 -3.88
CA LEU A 76 1.59 1.12 -2.85
C LEU A 76 2.04 -0.34 -2.81
N VAL A 77 2.25 -0.86 -1.60
CA VAL A 77 2.44 -2.28 -1.33
C VAL A 77 1.38 -2.74 -0.34
N ILE A 78 0.54 -3.68 -0.75
CA ILE A 78 -0.60 -4.11 0.07
C ILE A 78 -0.11 -5.09 1.16
N THR A 79 -0.46 -4.83 2.42
CA THR A 79 -0.22 -5.72 3.59
C THR A 79 -1.51 -6.35 4.11
N SER A 80 -2.66 -5.94 3.58
CA SER A 80 -3.98 -6.43 3.97
C SER A 80 -4.30 -7.86 3.55
N SER A 81 -5.29 -8.49 4.18
CA SER A 81 -5.86 -9.78 3.74
C SER A 81 -6.44 -9.73 2.33
N TRP A 82 -6.81 -8.53 1.85
CA TRP A 82 -7.29 -8.26 0.49
C TRP A 82 -6.35 -8.70 -0.62
N ARG A 83 -5.06 -8.91 -0.33
CA ARG A 83 -4.11 -9.58 -1.24
C ARG A 83 -4.67 -10.88 -1.82
N LYS A 84 -5.48 -11.62 -1.04
CA LYS A 84 -6.12 -12.88 -1.44
C LYS A 84 -7.21 -12.69 -2.51
N ARG A 85 -7.78 -11.47 -2.64
CA ARG A 85 -8.80 -11.13 -3.65
C ARG A 85 -8.21 -10.75 -5.01
N GLY A 86 -6.88 -10.59 -5.07
CA GLY A 86 -6.17 -10.22 -6.28
C GLY A 86 -6.11 -8.71 -6.52
N GLN A 87 -5.16 -8.32 -7.36
CA GLN A 87 -4.83 -6.94 -7.68
C GLN A 87 -6.02 -6.16 -8.27
N THR A 88 -6.72 -6.78 -9.23
CA THR A 88 -7.83 -6.16 -9.96
C THR A 88 -8.94 -5.68 -9.03
N LYS A 89 -9.31 -6.49 -8.01
CA LYS A 89 -10.38 -6.14 -7.07
C LYS A 89 -10.03 -4.94 -6.20
N ILE A 90 -8.76 -4.75 -5.87
CA ILE A 90 -8.29 -3.60 -5.10
C ILE A 90 -8.33 -2.35 -5.97
N LEU A 91 -7.80 -2.43 -7.20
CA LEU A 91 -7.81 -1.33 -8.16
C LEU A 91 -9.24 -0.87 -8.49
N GLU A 92 -10.16 -1.81 -8.74
CA GLU A 92 -11.58 -1.51 -8.97
C GLU A 92 -12.21 -0.71 -7.81
N GLN A 93 -11.85 -0.99 -6.56
CA GLN A 93 -12.37 -0.26 -5.39
C GLN A 93 -11.75 1.13 -5.26
N LEU A 94 -10.45 1.27 -5.53
CA LEU A 94 -9.78 2.57 -5.56
C LEU A 94 -10.38 3.46 -6.65
N ASP A 95 -10.61 2.92 -7.85
CA ASP A 95 -11.20 3.67 -8.97
C ASP A 95 -12.64 4.09 -8.66
N LYS A 96 -13.44 3.20 -8.06
CA LYS A 96 -14.80 3.54 -7.60
C LYS A 96 -14.80 4.67 -6.57
N ALA A 97 -13.86 4.66 -5.63
CA ALA A 97 -13.75 5.70 -4.62
C ALA A 97 -13.33 7.05 -5.22
N ILE A 98 -12.41 7.07 -6.19
CA ILE A 98 -12.05 8.29 -6.94
C ILE A 98 -13.23 8.79 -7.79
N LEU A 99 -13.96 7.90 -8.45
CA LEU A 99 -15.17 8.27 -9.20
C LEU A 99 -16.23 8.87 -8.28
N ALA A 100 -16.46 8.27 -7.11
CA ALA A 100 -17.39 8.80 -6.12
C ALA A 100 -16.96 10.20 -5.64
N LEU A 101 -15.67 10.44 -5.42
CA LEU A 101 -15.15 11.76 -5.09
C LEU A 101 -15.38 12.77 -6.22
N ASN A 102 -15.14 12.38 -7.47
CA ASN A 102 -15.36 13.25 -8.64
C ASN A 102 -16.84 13.59 -8.85
N ASN A 103 -17.76 12.69 -8.49
CA ASN A 103 -19.20 12.96 -8.53
C ASN A 103 -19.66 14.00 -7.49
N LEU A 104 -18.82 14.34 -6.51
CA LEU A 104 -19.09 15.39 -5.53
C LEU A 104 -18.58 16.77 -5.96
N LEU A 105 -17.77 16.84 -7.03
CA LEU A 105 -17.25 18.09 -7.55
C LEU A 105 -18.34 18.88 -8.27
N ALA A 106 -18.20 20.21 -8.30
CA ALA A 106 -19.07 21.05 -9.13
C ALA A 106 -18.83 20.78 -10.62
N SER A 107 -19.83 21.08 -11.47
CA SER A 107 -19.77 20.74 -12.91
C SER A 107 -18.65 21.44 -13.69
N ASP A 108 -18.15 22.55 -13.16
CA ASP A 108 -17.06 23.36 -13.72
C ASP A 108 -15.68 23.00 -13.15
N GLU A 109 -15.61 22.11 -12.16
CA GLU A 109 -14.37 21.65 -11.57
C GLU A 109 -13.71 20.54 -12.40
N VAL A 110 -12.37 20.56 -12.43
CA VAL A 110 -11.58 19.55 -13.14
C VAL A 110 -11.60 18.25 -12.33
N PRO A 111 -11.98 17.11 -12.93
CA PRO A 111 -11.96 15.82 -12.24
C PRO A 111 -10.58 15.50 -11.66
N VAL A 112 -10.55 14.96 -10.45
CA VAL A 112 -9.33 14.48 -9.80
C VAL A 112 -8.85 13.21 -10.52
N PRO A 113 -7.64 13.23 -11.12
CA PRO A 113 -7.08 12.03 -11.72
C PRO A 113 -6.54 11.06 -10.66
N SER A 114 -6.49 9.78 -10.99
CA SER A 114 -5.85 8.76 -10.16
C SER A 114 -4.32 8.80 -10.33
N HIS A 115 -3.64 8.88 -9.20
CA HIS A 115 -2.18 8.82 -9.03
C HIS A 115 -1.76 7.57 -8.24
N LEU A 116 -2.72 6.71 -7.89
CA LEU A 116 -2.50 5.49 -7.14
C LEU A 116 -1.86 4.45 -8.03
N LYS A 117 -0.68 3.97 -7.64
CA LYS A 117 0.07 2.94 -8.37
C LYS A 117 0.50 1.87 -7.41
N LEU A 118 0.25 0.62 -7.77
CA LEU A 118 0.81 -0.51 -7.06
C LEU A 118 2.27 -0.70 -7.48
N PHE A 119 3.11 -1.07 -6.53
CA PHE A 119 4.53 -1.34 -6.77
C PHE A 119 4.69 -2.49 -7.77
N ASN A 120 5.54 -2.31 -8.77
CA ASN A 120 5.72 -3.28 -9.86
C ASN A 120 7.17 -3.27 -10.36
N LYS A 121 8.11 -3.76 -9.55
CA LYS A 121 9.55 -3.75 -9.87
C LYS A 121 10.16 -5.14 -9.72
N ALA A 122 11.23 -5.38 -10.48
CA ALA A 122 12.02 -6.61 -10.40
C ALA A 122 12.72 -6.76 -9.03
N PRO A 123 13.09 -7.98 -8.62
CA PRO A 123 12.73 -9.26 -9.24
C PRO A 123 11.24 -9.58 -9.06
N GLN A 124 10.65 -10.47 -9.86
CA GLN A 124 9.25 -10.93 -9.63
C GLN A 124 8.24 -9.77 -9.54
N ALA A 125 8.27 -8.90 -10.54
CA ALA A 125 7.42 -7.70 -10.60
C ALA A 125 5.91 -8.00 -10.41
N PRO A 126 5.33 -9.07 -10.98
CA PRO A 126 3.92 -9.44 -10.77
C PRO A 126 3.53 -9.72 -9.31
N GLU A 127 4.50 -10.06 -8.45
CA GLU A 127 4.29 -10.34 -7.03
C GLU A 127 4.63 -9.15 -6.13
N SER A 128 5.41 -8.20 -6.64
CA SER A 128 6.02 -7.12 -5.86
C SER A 128 5.03 -6.10 -5.28
N TRP A 129 3.79 -6.05 -5.77
CA TRP A 129 2.74 -5.13 -5.27
C TRP A 129 2.21 -5.48 -3.87
N ARG A 130 2.63 -6.60 -3.29
CA ARG A 130 2.13 -7.10 -2.02
C ARG A 130 3.19 -7.79 -1.20
N THR A 131 3.03 -7.77 0.11
CA THR A 131 3.84 -8.63 0.99
C THR A 131 3.42 -10.11 0.85
N PRO A 132 4.30 -11.08 1.20
CA PRO A 132 3.97 -12.51 1.14
C PRO A 132 2.74 -12.87 1.98
N ILE A 133 1.87 -13.75 1.46
CA ILE A 133 0.72 -14.25 2.24
C ILE A 133 1.25 -15.24 3.27
N GLY A 134 1.04 -14.94 4.55
CA GLY A 134 1.42 -15.79 5.67
C GLY A 134 0.48 -15.60 6.85
N ASN A 135 0.96 -15.92 8.05
CA ASN A 135 0.21 -15.72 9.28
C ASN A 135 -0.06 -14.22 9.51
N PHE A 136 -1.29 -13.86 9.90
CA PHE A 136 -1.69 -12.48 10.15
C PHE A 136 -0.87 -11.83 11.26
N TYR A 137 -0.50 -12.61 12.29
CA TYR A 137 0.33 -12.15 13.42
C TYR A 137 1.79 -11.85 13.04
N GLU A 138 2.17 -12.08 11.79
CA GLU A 138 3.54 -11.90 11.29
C GLU A 138 3.64 -10.75 10.28
N ARG A 139 2.72 -9.77 10.32
CA ARG A 139 2.71 -8.65 9.37
C ARG A 139 4.07 -7.93 9.29
N GLY A 140 4.70 -7.64 10.43
CA GLY A 140 6.07 -7.10 10.47
C GLY A 140 7.08 -7.98 9.72
N ALA A 141 7.07 -9.29 9.96
CA ALA A 141 7.96 -10.22 9.27
C ALA A 141 7.67 -10.32 7.76
N GLN A 142 6.41 -10.17 7.34
CA GLN A 142 6.04 -10.10 5.92
C GLN A 142 6.59 -8.83 5.27
N ILE A 143 6.55 -7.68 5.96
CA ILE A 143 7.16 -6.42 5.49
C ILE A 143 8.68 -6.58 5.41
N ASP A 144 9.33 -7.14 6.43
CA ASP A 144 10.78 -7.38 6.42
C ASP A 144 11.21 -8.31 5.26
N SER A 145 10.46 -9.38 5.03
CA SER A 145 10.69 -10.31 3.92
C SER A 145 10.56 -9.61 2.56
N TRP A 146 9.57 -8.71 2.43
CA TRP A 146 9.40 -7.89 1.24
C TRP A 146 10.57 -6.92 1.07
N LEU A 147 10.96 -6.18 2.12
CA LEU A 147 12.07 -5.23 2.09
C LEU A 147 13.41 -5.92 1.79
N LYS A 148 13.61 -7.15 2.25
CA LYS A 148 14.79 -7.95 1.89
C LYS A 148 14.88 -8.21 0.38
N THR A 149 13.74 -8.35 -0.30
CA THR A 149 13.68 -8.65 -1.73
C THR A 149 13.71 -7.37 -2.57
N TRP A 150 12.89 -6.37 -2.24
CA TRP A 150 12.69 -5.17 -3.06
C TRP A 150 13.19 -3.87 -2.45
N GLY A 151 13.68 -3.88 -1.22
CA GLY A 151 14.11 -2.66 -0.49
C GLY A 151 15.21 -1.87 -1.20
N HIS A 152 15.97 -2.48 -2.11
CA HIS A 152 16.94 -1.80 -2.95
C HIS A 152 16.32 -0.78 -3.93
N TRP A 153 15.01 -0.90 -4.23
CA TRP A 153 14.20 0.08 -4.97
C TRP A 153 13.59 1.17 -4.10
N VAL A 154 13.68 1.05 -2.78
CA VAL A 154 12.95 1.92 -1.86
C VAL A 154 13.88 3.04 -1.38
N HIS A 155 13.44 4.29 -1.57
CA HIS A 155 14.10 5.46 -1.01
C HIS A 155 13.62 5.70 0.42
N ASN A 156 12.30 5.75 0.60
CA ASN A 156 11.63 5.92 1.89
C ASN A 156 10.35 5.09 1.94
N TYR A 157 9.84 4.82 3.13
CA TYR A 157 8.55 4.18 3.26
C TYR A 157 7.82 4.57 4.55
N CYS A 158 6.52 4.35 4.57
CA CYS A 158 5.68 4.36 5.76
C CYS A 158 4.74 3.15 5.75
N ILE A 159 4.18 2.83 6.92
CA ILE A 159 3.21 1.74 7.14
C ILE A 159 1.93 2.38 7.66
N LEU A 160 0.82 2.17 6.95
CA LEU A 160 -0.53 2.58 7.34
C LEU A 160 -1.31 1.34 7.74
N ASP A 161 -1.68 1.26 9.02
CA ASP A 161 -2.34 0.09 9.60
C ASP A 161 -3.17 0.49 10.81
N ASP A 162 -4.27 -0.21 11.04
CA ASP A 162 -5.16 -0.04 12.19
C ASP A 162 -4.80 -0.96 13.37
N VAL A 163 -3.94 -1.97 13.16
CA VAL A 163 -3.58 -2.94 14.20
C VAL A 163 -2.13 -2.76 14.71
N GLU A 164 -1.97 -2.03 15.82
CA GLU A 164 -0.66 -1.69 16.41
C GLU A 164 0.21 -2.92 16.75
N ASN A 165 -0.37 -3.95 17.36
CA ASN A 165 0.36 -5.10 17.89
C ASN A 165 1.01 -6.00 16.82
N LEU A 166 0.76 -5.75 15.54
CA LEU A 166 1.36 -6.49 14.44
C LEU A 166 2.69 -5.90 13.96
N ILE A 167 3.05 -4.71 14.47
CA ILE A 167 4.22 -3.96 14.02
C ILE A 167 5.32 -4.00 15.11
N PRO A 168 6.43 -4.72 14.85
CA PRO A 168 7.53 -4.83 15.82
C PRO A 168 8.28 -3.50 15.99
N ARG A 169 8.99 -3.37 17.12
CA ARG A 169 9.71 -2.14 17.53
C ARG A 169 10.60 -1.54 16.45
N HIS A 170 11.29 -2.35 15.65
CA HIS A 170 12.20 -1.83 14.62
C HIS A 170 11.47 -1.12 13.47
N LEU A 171 10.20 -1.39 13.26
CA LEU A 171 9.36 -0.74 12.24
C LEU A 171 8.53 0.43 12.80
N GLN A 172 8.50 0.63 14.12
CA GLN A 172 7.65 1.64 14.77
C GLN A 172 7.95 3.07 14.29
N SER A 173 9.21 3.39 14.01
CA SER A 173 9.58 4.71 13.44
C SER A 173 9.00 4.99 12.06
N LYS A 174 8.49 3.95 11.38
CA LYS A 174 7.87 4.01 10.06
C LYS A 174 6.36 3.76 10.12
N PHE A 175 5.81 3.51 11.31
CA PHE A 175 4.42 3.14 11.50
C PHE A 175 3.55 4.36 11.81
N ILE A 176 2.38 4.42 11.16
CA ILE A 176 1.34 5.40 11.43
C ILE A 176 0.10 4.61 11.79
N TRP A 177 -0.21 4.63 13.07
CA TRP A 177 -1.34 3.89 13.62
C TRP A 177 -2.65 4.62 13.37
N ILE A 178 -3.55 3.97 12.65
CA ILE A 178 -4.92 4.43 12.42
C ILE A 178 -5.79 3.84 13.53
N LYS A 179 -5.75 4.49 14.69
CA LYS A 179 -6.38 3.98 15.91
C LYS A 179 -7.91 3.89 15.82
N ASP A 180 -8.52 4.83 15.12
CA ASP A 180 -9.96 4.91 14.95
C ASP A 180 -10.35 4.31 13.60
N ALA A 181 -10.64 3.01 13.63
CA ALA A 181 -11.04 2.27 12.43
C ALA A 181 -12.38 2.74 11.87
N GLU A 182 -13.24 3.43 12.64
CA GLU A 182 -14.50 4.01 12.14
C GLU A 182 -14.27 5.26 11.29
N LEU A 183 -13.20 6.02 11.57
CA LEU A 183 -12.79 7.16 10.77
C LEU A 183 -11.89 6.75 9.59
N GLY A 184 -11.02 5.78 9.81
CA GLY A 184 -10.01 5.34 8.85
C GLY A 184 -8.91 6.39 8.61
N PHE A 185 -8.27 6.31 7.44
CA PHE A 185 -7.18 7.21 7.06
C PHE A 185 -7.72 8.62 6.80
N ASP A 186 -7.23 9.58 7.59
CA ASP A 186 -7.69 10.96 7.64
C ASP A 186 -6.56 11.98 7.42
N VAL A 187 -6.86 13.27 7.63
CA VAL A 187 -5.90 14.37 7.44
C VAL A 187 -4.72 14.32 8.43
N TYR A 188 -4.91 13.80 9.64
CA TYR A 188 -3.85 13.69 10.65
C TYR A 188 -2.85 12.61 10.22
N HIS A 189 -3.34 11.44 9.82
CA HIS A 189 -2.51 10.36 9.28
C HIS A 189 -1.81 10.78 7.98
N TYR A 190 -2.52 11.50 7.10
CA TYR A 190 -1.94 12.07 5.87
C TYR A 190 -0.74 12.97 6.17
N ARG A 191 -0.83 13.88 7.15
CA ARG A 191 0.27 14.78 7.51
C ARG A 191 1.49 14.02 8.03
N GLN A 192 1.27 13.00 8.86
CA GLN A 192 2.34 12.14 9.35
C GLN A 192 3.03 11.39 8.20
N ALA A 193 2.25 10.80 7.30
CA ALA A 193 2.77 10.06 6.15
C ALA A 193 3.55 10.98 5.20
N LEU A 194 3.02 12.17 4.92
CA LEU A 194 3.70 13.18 4.12
C LEU A 194 5.04 13.57 4.73
N ALA A 195 5.07 13.87 6.03
CA ALA A 195 6.31 14.22 6.73
C ALA A 195 7.33 13.07 6.74
N MET A 196 6.88 11.82 6.75
CA MET A 196 7.74 10.64 6.73
C MET A 196 8.32 10.37 5.34
N LEU A 197 7.51 10.50 4.29
CA LEU A 197 7.90 10.21 2.91
C LEU A 197 8.66 11.35 2.23
N SER A 198 8.58 12.58 2.75
CA SER A 198 9.26 13.76 2.18
C SER A 198 10.65 14.01 2.77
N LYS A 199 11.08 13.24 3.78
CA LYS A 199 12.42 13.37 4.39
C LYS A 199 13.46 12.72 3.48
N SER A 200 14.13 13.51 2.65
CA SER A 200 15.25 13.08 1.79
C SER A 200 16.51 12.75 2.57
#